data_AF-A0A2S9TF47-F1
#
_entry.id   AF-A0A2S9TF47-F1
#
_cell.length_a   1.000
_cell.length_b   1.000
_cell.length_c   1.000
_cell.angle_alpha   90.00
_cell.angle_beta   90.00
_cell.angle_gamma   90.00
#
_symmetry.space_group_name_H-M   'P 1'
#
loop_
_entity.id
_entity.type
_entity.pdbx_description
1 polymer ?
#
loop_
_entity_poly.entity_id
_entity_poly.type
_entity_poly.pdbx_seq_one_letter_code
_entity_poly.pdbx_strand_id
1 'polypeptide(L)'
;MGLKDLKVNYKINIISIITIVLLGVVTAVLYSGMSKINKSFETSSSISDLAITITKTSEQGLQVSNALRGIIINPNDTKAKENFIQAVKELDALILVLKNSSKQFQGFEKFEIAPLYTSQINVLNKITQLSHIKNLQFLIYKSYNKAHK
;
A
#
# COMPACT_ATOMS: atom_id res chain seq x y z
N MET A 1 -64.84 -26.70 27.11
CA MET A 1 -63.61 -25.88 27.02
C MET A 1 -64.04 -24.46 26.76
N GLY A 2 -63.89 -23.60 27.76
CA GLY A 2 -64.78 -22.46 27.99
C GLY A 2 -64.23 -21.13 27.46
N LEU A 3 -65.10 -20.12 27.37
CA LEU A 3 -64.80 -18.72 27.05
C LEU A 3 -63.57 -18.12 27.78
N LYS A 4 -63.17 -18.71 28.92
CA LYS A 4 -61.96 -18.33 29.67
C LYS A 4 -60.66 -18.68 28.91
N ASP A 5 -60.60 -19.83 28.24
CA ASP A 5 -59.40 -20.29 27.50
C ASP A 5 -59.16 -19.43 26.24
N LEU A 6 -60.25 -19.04 25.55
CA LEU A 6 -60.22 -18.10 24.42
C LEU A 6 -59.68 -16.72 24.82
N LYS A 7 -60.07 -16.22 25.99
CA LYS A 7 -59.63 -14.92 26.50
C LYS A 7 -58.16 -14.93 26.93
N VAL A 8 -57.65 -16.07 27.39
CA VAL A 8 -56.24 -16.28 27.73
C VAL A 8 -55.38 -16.39 26.47
N ASN A 9 -55.79 -17.20 25.48
CA ASN A 9 -55.09 -17.31 24.19
C ASN A 9 -54.98 -15.97 23.45
N TYR A 10 -56.02 -15.14 23.49
CA TYR A 10 -55.99 -13.81 22.88
C TYR A 10 -54.94 -12.89 23.51
N LYS A 11 -54.83 -12.91 24.85
CA LYS A 11 -53.82 -12.12 25.59
C LYS A 11 -52.40 -12.59 25.27
N ILE A 12 -52.18 -13.91 25.20
CA ILE A 12 -50.89 -14.49 24.84
C ILE A 12 -50.49 -14.07 23.43
N ASN A 13 -51.40 -14.16 22.46
CA ASN A 13 -51.11 -13.80 21.07
C ASN A 13 -50.73 -12.32 20.90
N ILE A 14 -51.40 -11.41 21.62
CA ILE A 14 -51.04 -9.98 21.63
C ILE A 14 -49.63 -9.77 22.17
N ILE A 15 -49.29 -10.40 23.30
CA ILE A 15 -47.96 -10.28 23.91
C ILE A 15 -46.89 -10.84 22.95
N SER A 16 -47.17 -11.97 22.29
CA SER A 16 -46.27 -12.54 21.28
C SER A 16 -46.04 -11.61 20.09
N ILE A 17 -47.10 -10.99 19.55
CA ILE A 17 -46.99 -10.03 18.44
C ILE A 17 -46.17 -8.80 18.87
N ILE A 18 -46.46 -8.23 20.04
CA ILE A 18 -45.70 -7.09 20.59
C ILE A 18 -44.22 -7.45 20.74
N THR A 19 -43.94 -8.65 21.25
CA THR A 19 -42.57 -9.14 21.43
C THR A 19 -41.84 -9.29 20.10
N ILE A 20 -42.50 -9.84 19.07
CA ILE A 20 -41.92 -9.97 17.71
C ILE A 20 -41.63 -8.60 17.10
N VAL A 21 -42.55 -7.64 17.25
CA VAL A 21 -42.37 -6.26 16.75
C VAL A 21 -41.20 -5.58 17.45
N LEU A 22 -41.11 -5.67 18.78
CA LEU A 22 -39.97 -5.16 19.55
C LEU A 22 -38.65 -5.79 19.13
N LEU A 23 -38.65 -7.11 18.92
CA LEU A 23 -37.47 -7.82 18.43
C LEU A 23 -37.03 -7.27 17.06
N GLY A 24 -37.98 -7.07 16.14
CA GLY A 24 -37.72 -6.49 14.83
C GLY A 24 -37.11 -5.09 14.90
N VAL A 25 -37.60 -4.23 15.81
CA VAL A 25 -37.02 -2.91 16.04
C VAL A 25 -35.58 -3.01 16.56
N VAL A 26 -35.33 -3.88 17.54
CA VAL A 26 -33.99 -4.10 18.09
C VAL A 26 -33.04 -4.59 17.00
N THR A 27 -33.45 -5.57 16.19
CA THR A 27 -32.66 -6.07 15.06
C THR A 27 -32.35 -4.97 14.05
N ALA A 28 -33.32 -4.11 13.70
CA ALA A 28 -33.10 -3.01 12.76
C ALA A 28 -32.12 -1.96 13.28
N VAL A 29 -32.20 -1.63 14.57
CA VAL A 29 -31.26 -0.71 15.24
C VAL A 29 -29.85 -1.30 15.27
N LEU A 30 -29.72 -2.58 15.66
CA LEU A 30 -28.44 -3.29 15.68
C LEU A 30 -27.81 -3.36 14.28
N TYR A 31 -28.59 -3.71 13.26
CA TYR A 31 -28.13 -3.75 11.88
C TYR A 31 -27.62 -2.39 11.40
N SER A 32 -28.36 -1.31 11.70
CA SER A 32 -27.96 0.05 11.34
C SER A 32 -26.68 0.48 12.07
N GLY A 33 -26.53 0.11 13.34
CA GLY A 33 -25.32 0.35 14.13
C GLY A 33 -24.11 -0.40 13.57
N MET A 34 -24.25 -1.70 13.33
CA MET A 34 -23.18 -2.53 12.74
C MET A 34 -22.79 -2.05 11.34
N SER A 35 -23.74 -1.66 10.50
CA SER A 35 -23.46 -1.12 9.16
C SER A 35 -22.61 0.16 9.22
N LYS A 36 -22.91 1.06 10.16
CA LYS A 36 -22.10 2.28 10.38
C LYS A 36 -20.70 1.94 10.88
N ILE A 37 -20.59 1.02 11.84
CA ILE A 37 -19.28 0.57 12.36
C ILE A 37 -18.45 -0.06 11.25
N ASN A 38 -19.03 -0.91 10.41
CA ASN A 38 -18.32 -1.57 9.32
C ASN A 38 -17.75 -0.56 8.31
N LYS A 39 -18.55 0.45 7.92
CA LYS A 39 -18.08 1.54 7.05
C LYS A 39 -16.97 2.37 7.68
N SER A 40 -17.10 2.70 8.97
CA SER A 40 -16.04 3.39 9.71
C SER A 40 -14.77 2.55 9.80
N PHE A 41 -14.90 1.24 10.01
CA PHE A 41 -13.78 0.31 10.08
C PHE A 41 -13.06 0.19 8.73
N GLU A 42 -13.80 0.04 7.62
CA GLU A 42 -13.22 0.03 6.26
C GLU A 42 -12.46 1.32 5.95
N THR A 43 -13.02 2.47 6.34
CA THR A 43 -12.37 3.78 6.17
C THR A 43 -11.12 3.89 7.04
N SER A 44 -11.20 3.52 8.32
CA SER A 44 -10.04 3.51 9.23
C SER A 44 -8.94 2.54 8.80
N SER A 45 -9.30 1.36 8.29
CA SER A 45 -8.36 0.40 7.73
C SER A 45 -7.63 1.01 6.53
N SER A 46 -8.37 1.63 5.61
CA SER A 46 -7.78 2.28 4.43
C SER A 46 -6.82 3.42 4.80
N ILE A 47 -7.16 4.21 5.84
CA ILE A 47 -6.28 5.26 6.37
C ILE A 47 -5.05 4.67 7.04
N SER A 48 -5.21 3.58 7.80
CA SER A 48 -4.09 2.88 8.44
C SER A 48 -3.12 2.31 7.40
N ASP A 49 -3.65 1.68 6.35
CA ASP A 49 -2.84 1.13 5.25
C ASP A 49 -2.09 2.24 4.50
N LEU A 50 -2.74 3.39 4.29
CA LEU A 50 -2.07 4.57 3.74
C LEU A 50 -0.92 5.05 4.63
N ALA A 51 -1.15 5.18 5.94
CA ALA A 51 -0.13 5.59 6.90
C ALA A 51 1.07 4.62 6.92
N ILE A 52 0.81 3.31 6.93
CA ILE A 52 1.85 2.28 6.84
C ILE A 52 2.64 2.43 5.54
N THR A 53 1.96 2.67 4.42
CA THR A 53 2.62 2.84 3.11
C THR A 53 3.50 4.09 3.08
N ILE A 54 3.05 5.21 3.66
CA ILE A 54 3.84 6.45 3.78
C ILE A 54 5.10 6.20 4.61
N THR A 55 4.98 5.51 5.75
CA THR A 55 6.12 5.17 6.62
C THR A 55 7.13 4.31 5.87
N LYS A 56 6.69 3.23 5.21
CA LYS A 56 7.56 2.35 4.40
C LYS A 56 8.24 3.12 3.27
N THR A 57 7.53 4.04 2.61
CA THR A 57 8.10 4.88 1.55
C THR A 57 9.22 5.76 2.09
N SER A 58 9.04 6.32 3.29
CA SER A 58 10.04 7.15 3.95
C SER A 58 11.28 6.34 4.35
N GLU A 59 11.07 5.13 4.90
CA GLU A 59 12.14 4.18 5.20
C GLU A 59 12.94 3.80 3.94
N GLN A 60 12.26 3.52 2.83
CA GLN A 60 12.93 3.18 1.57
C GLN A 60 13.65 4.38 0.96
N GLY A 61 13.10 5.59 1.05
CA GLY A 61 13.78 6.81 0.64
C GLY A 61 15.12 7.00 1.39
N LEU A 62 15.16 6.68 2.68
CA LEU A 62 16.39 6.69 3.47
C LEU A 62 17.39 5.62 3.00
N GLN A 63 16.92 4.40 2.68
CA GLN A 63 17.78 3.34 2.15
C GLN A 63 18.40 3.72 0.81
N VAL A 64 17.61 4.31 -0.10
CA VAL A 64 18.10 4.84 -1.39
C VAL A 64 19.18 5.89 -1.16
N SER A 65 18.96 6.84 -0.24
CA SER A 65 19.93 7.88 0.10
C SER A 65 21.25 7.30 0.64
N ASN A 66 21.16 6.33 1.55
CA ASN A 66 22.33 5.67 2.14
C ASN A 66 23.12 4.86 1.10
N ALA A 67 22.43 4.12 0.23
CA ALA A 67 23.07 3.36 -0.84
C ALA A 67 23.74 4.31 -1.86
N LEU A 68 23.07 5.40 -2.22
CA LEU A 68 23.65 6.43 -3.09
C LEU A 68 24.90 7.06 -2.48
N ARG A 69 24.86 7.39 -1.19
CA ARG A 69 26.04 7.88 -0.46
C ARG A 69 27.20 6.87 -0.54
N GLY A 70 26.92 5.58 -0.40
CA GLY A 70 27.91 4.52 -0.58
C GLY A 70 28.56 4.55 -1.96
N ILE A 71 27.77 4.73 -3.03
CA ILE A 71 28.26 4.85 -4.41
C ILE A 71 29.09 6.12 -4.61
N ILE A 72 28.69 7.24 -4.00
CA ILE A 72 29.44 8.50 -4.10
C ILE A 72 30.80 8.37 -3.42
N ILE A 73 30.84 7.77 -2.22
CA ILE A 73 32.09 7.57 -1.45
C ILE A 73 33.00 6.57 -2.15
N ASN A 74 32.44 5.46 -2.64
CA ASN A 74 33.17 4.45 -3.39
C ASN A 74 32.42 4.05 -4.67
N PRO A 75 32.73 4.69 -5.81
CA PRO A 75 32.07 4.43 -7.09
C PRO A 75 32.31 3.03 -7.64
N ASN A 76 33.27 2.28 -7.11
CA ASN A 76 33.55 0.90 -7.50
C ASN A 76 32.90 -0.14 -6.58
N ASP A 77 32.20 0.29 -5.53
CA ASP A 77 31.45 -0.61 -4.65
C ASP A 77 30.23 -1.18 -5.37
N THR A 78 30.35 -2.44 -5.79
CA THR A 78 29.29 -3.18 -6.48
C THR A 78 28.09 -3.41 -5.57
N LYS A 79 28.31 -3.64 -4.26
CA LYS A 79 27.24 -3.90 -3.29
C LYS A 79 26.41 -2.64 -3.05
N ALA A 80 27.04 -1.48 -2.96
CA ALA A 80 26.34 -0.20 -2.87
C ALA A 80 25.45 0.06 -4.10
N LYS A 81 25.91 -0.30 -5.30
CA LYS A 81 25.12 -0.20 -6.54
C LYS A 81 23.93 -1.16 -6.56
N GLU A 82 24.13 -2.41 -6.18
CA GLU A 82 23.05 -3.40 -6.11
C GLU A 82 21.98 -2.99 -5.09
N ASN A 83 22.41 -2.55 -3.90
CA ASN A 83 21.51 -2.04 -2.88
C ASN A 83 20.74 -0.80 -3.35
N PHE A 84 21.39 0.11 -4.08
CA PHE A 84 20.72 1.29 -4.64
C PHE A 84 19.68 0.91 -5.69
N ILE A 85 20.01 0.00 -6.61
CA ILE A 85 19.07 -0.49 -7.62
C ILE A 85 17.85 -1.13 -6.97
N GLN A 86 18.07 -1.98 -5.96
CA GLN A 86 16.99 -2.66 -5.25
C GLN A 86 16.11 -1.67 -4.47
N ALA A 87 16.71 -0.77 -3.70
CA ALA A 87 15.99 0.22 -2.92
C ALA A 87 15.17 1.18 -3.80
N VAL A 88 15.69 1.57 -4.98
CA VAL A 88 14.94 2.42 -5.93
C VAL A 88 13.74 1.66 -6.52
N LYS A 89 13.87 0.36 -6.82
CA LYS A 89 12.74 -0.46 -7.29
C LYS A 89 11.65 -0.60 -6.22
N GLU A 90 12.04 -0.85 -4.98
CA GLU A 90 11.11 -0.96 -3.86
C GLU A 90 10.41 0.37 -3.58
N LEU A 91 11.15 1.48 -3.67
CA LEU A 91 10.60 2.82 -3.55
C LEU A 91 9.59 3.12 -4.67
N ASP A 92 9.90 2.82 -5.93
CA ASP A 92 9.00 3.04 -7.08
C ASP A 92 7.69 2.25 -6.93
N ALA A 93 7.76 1.00 -6.46
CA ALA A 93 6.58 0.19 -6.18
C ALA A 93 5.70 0.82 -5.09
N LEU A 94 6.29 1.33 -4.00
CA LEU A 94 5.56 2.01 -2.93
C LEU A 94 4.93 3.32 -3.40
N ILE A 95 5.62 4.10 -4.23
CA ILE A 95 5.09 5.34 -4.81
C ILE A 95 3.89 5.04 -5.73
N LEU A 96 3.93 3.93 -6.49
CA LEU A 96 2.79 3.50 -7.30
C LEU A 96 1.56 3.17 -6.42
N VAL A 97 1.76 2.49 -5.29
CA VAL A 97 0.69 2.22 -4.31
C VAL A 97 0.14 3.55 -3.77
N LEU A 98 1.00 4.48 -3.33
CA LEU A 98 0.58 5.79 -2.83
C LEU A 98 -0.21 6.59 -3.87
N LYS A 99 0.20 6.57 -5.13
CA LYS A 99 -0.49 7.24 -6.24
C LYS A 99 -1.87 6.65 -6.53
N ASN A 100 -2.04 5.35 -6.32
CA ASN A 100 -3.34 4.70 -6.47
C ASN A 100 -4.24 4.98 -5.26
N SER A 101 -3.68 4.96 -4.04
CA SER A 101 -4.40 5.29 -2.81
C SER A 101 -4.83 6.76 -2.75
N SER A 102 -4.01 7.70 -3.23
CA SER A 102 -4.33 9.14 -3.19
C SER A 102 -5.58 9.51 -4.00
N LYS A 103 -5.93 8.72 -5.02
CA LYS A 103 -7.18 8.89 -5.79
C LYS A 103 -8.44 8.56 -4.98
N GLN A 104 -8.30 7.82 -3.87
CA GLN A 104 -9.43 7.47 -2.99
C GLN A 104 -9.69 8.53 -1.91
N PHE A 105 -8.71 9.40 -1.62
CA PHE A 105 -8.81 10.42 -0.58
C PHE A 105 -8.93 11.82 -1.20
N GLN A 106 -10.14 12.37 -1.19
CA GLN A 106 -10.42 13.73 -1.70
C GLN A 106 -9.55 14.76 -0.96
N GLY A 107 -8.71 15.49 -1.70
CA GLY A 107 -7.76 16.48 -1.16
C GLY A 107 -6.31 16.25 -1.57
N PHE A 108 -5.93 15.02 -1.97
CA PHE A 108 -4.56 14.68 -2.39
C PHE A 108 -4.38 14.55 -3.91
N GLU A 109 -5.43 14.73 -4.71
CA GLU A 109 -5.38 14.58 -6.17
C GLU A 109 -4.37 15.50 -6.88
N LYS A 110 -3.98 16.62 -6.25
CA LYS A 110 -2.97 17.56 -6.78
C LYS A 110 -1.52 17.24 -6.35
N PHE A 111 -1.30 16.27 -5.46
CA PHE A 111 0.06 15.95 -5.03
C PHE A 111 0.72 15.02 -6.05
N GLU A 112 1.37 15.62 -7.05
CA GLU A 112 2.13 14.89 -8.05
C GLU A 112 3.43 14.35 -7.42
N ILE A 113 3.47 13.04 -7.18
CA ILE A 113 4.57 12.37 -6.45
C ILE A 113 5.75 12.07 -7.39
N ALA A 114 5.52 12.05 -8.71
CA ALA A 114 6.54 11.71 -9.72
C ALA A 114 7.81 12.58 -9.65
N PRO A 115 7.71 13.93 -9.52
CA PRO A 115 8.87 14.80 -9.39
C PRO A 115 9.75 14.51 -8.17
N LEU A 116 9.19 13.94 -7.09
CA LEU A 116 9.89 13.73 -5.82
C LEU A 116 10.97 12.65 -5.90
N TYR A 117 10.88 11.75 -6.88
CA TYR A 117 11.82 10.65 -7.00
C TYR A 117 12.49 10.51 -8.40
N THR A 118 12.19 11.44 -9.32
CA THR A 118 12.79 11.48 -10.66
C THR A 118 14.32 11.65 -10.64
N SER A 119 14.88 12.32 -9.62
CA SER A 119 16.33 12.48 -9.52
C SER A 119 17.03 11.14 -9.25
N GLN A 120 16.41 10.28 -8.42
CA GLN A 120 16.90 8.94 -8.12
C GLN A 120 16.78 8.02 -9.34
N ILE A 121 15.70 8.10 -10.12
CA ILE A 121 15.56 7.37 -11.38
C ILE A 121 16.63 7.79 -12.40
N ASN A 122 16.90 9.09 -12.54
CA ASN A 122 17.94 9.56 -13.46
C ASN A 122 19.32 9.05 -13.08
N VAL A 123 19.63 9.02 -11.77
CA VAL A 123 20.89 8.45 -11.27
C VAL A 123 20.95 6.94 -11.50
N LEU A 124 19.86 6.21 -11.25
CA LEU A 124 19.74 4.78 -11.55
C LEU A 124 20.04 4.49 -13.02
N ASN A 125 19.39 5.20 -13.93
CA ASN A 125 19.60 5.05 -15.38
C ASN A 125 21.07 5.27 -15.76
N LYS A 126 21.71 6.29 -15.17
CA LYS A 126 23.13 6.58 -15.40
C LYS A 126 24.04 5.44 -14.93
N ILE A 127 23.77 4.88 -13.74
CA ILE A 127 24.53 3.74 -13.19
C ILE A 127 24.35 2.50 -14.06
N THR A 128 23.13 2.19 -14.48
CA THR A 128 22.83 1.02 -15.32
C THR A 128 23.48 1.14 -16.70
N GLN A 129 23.47 2.32 -17.32
CA GLN A 129 24.16 2.57 -18.59
C GLN A 129 25.69 2.43 -18.46
N LEU A 130 26.30 3.02 -17.42
CA LEU A 130 27.74 2.94 -17.18
C LEU A 130 28.20 1.50 -16.88
N SER A 131 27.37 0.71 -16.20
CA SER A 131 27.57 -0.72 -15.98
C SER A 131 27.66 -1.49 -17.31
N HIS A 132 26.70 -1.26 -18.22
CA HIS A 132 26.67 -1.89 -19.54
C HIS A 132 27.91 -1.56 -20.38
N ILE A 133 28.34 -0.30 -20.38
CA ILE A 133 29.52 0.16 -21.12
C ILE A 133 30.80 -0.50 -20.59
N LYS A 134 30.99 -0.58 -19.26
CA LYS A 134 32.15 -1.27 -18.68
C LYS A 134 32.19 -2.75 -19.05
N ASN A 135 31.04 -3.43 -19.09
CA ASN A 135 30.95 -4.83 -19.47
C ASN A 135 31.33 -5.04 -20.95
N LEU A 136 30.81 -4.18 -21.84
CA LEU A 136 31.19 -4.17 -23.26
C LEU A 136 32.69 -3.93 -23.47
N GLN A 137 33.30 -2.97 -22.77
CA GLN A 137 34.75 -2.72 -22.85
C GLN A 137 35.58 -3.92 -22.38
N PHE A 138 35.16 -4.58 -21.30
CA PHE A 138 35.80 -5.79 -20.81
C PHE A 138 35.73 -6.94 -21.83
N LEU A 139 34.58 -7.13 -22.47
CA LEU A 139 34.40 -8.15 -23.51
C LEU A 139 35.24 -7.87 -24.75
N ILE A 140 35.32 -6.61 -25.19
CA ILE A 140 36.17 -6.17 -26.30
C ILE A 140 37.66 -6.38 -25.97
N TYR A 141 38.09 -6.01 -24.77
CA TYR A 141 39.47 -6.22 -24.32
C TYR A 141 39.84 -7.72 -24.26
N LYS A 142 38.91 -8.55 -23.78
CA LYS A 142 39.07 -10.01 -23.74
C LYS A 142 39.11 -10.64 -25.13
N SER A 143 38.30 -10.16 -26.08
CA SER A 143 38.34 -10.65 -27.46
C SER A 143 39.63 -10.23 -28.18
N TYR A 144 40.08 -8.99 -27.96
CA TYR A 144 41.34 -8.47 -28.51
C TYR A 144 42.55 -9.29 -28.04
N ASN A 145 42.68 -9.53 -26.73
CA ASN A 145 43.76 -10.35 -26.19
C ASN A 145 43.68 -11.85 -26.57
N LYS A 146 42.51 -12.34 -26.97
CA LYS A 146 42.32 -13.70 -27.48
C LYS A 146 42.66 -13.83 -28.97
N ALA A 147 42.56 -12.74 -29.74
CA ALA A 147 42.90 -12.69 -31.16
C ALA A 147 44.39 -12.43 -31.44
N HIS A 148 45.14 -11.94 -30.44
CA HIS A 148 46.57 -11.63 -30.52
C HIS A 148 47.45 -12.56 -29.68
N LYS A 149 46.94 -13.74 -29.34
CA LYS A 149 47.69 -14.89 -28.80
C LYS A 149 47.69 -16.00 -29.83
#